data_AF-A0A6B3F741-F1
#
_entry.id   AF-A0A6B3F741-F1
#
_cell.length_a   1.000
_cell.length_b   1.000
_cell.length_c   1.000
_cell.angle_alpha   90.00
_cell.angle_beta   90.00
_cell.angle_gamma   90.00
#
_symmetry.space_group_name_H-M   'P 1'
#
loop_
_entity.id
_entity.type
_entity.pdbx_description
1 polymer ?
#
loop_
_entity_poly.entity_id
_entity_poly.type
_entity_poly.pdbx_seq_one_letter_code
_entity_poly.pdbx_strand_id
1 'polypeptide(L)'
;MARTGRPKAELTLSDEERAALEEWVRRRSTPQAWALRCRIILACAEGVSNKDVATQLGSTPHAVGRWRARFVQYRIAGLGDMPRPGGPRTVTDEQVADVVAKTLQSTPKNATHWSTRSMAKELGLSQSSVSR
;
A
#
# COMPACT_ATOMS: atom_id res chain seq x y z
N MET A 1 -23.57 -20.88 -22.97
CA MET A 1 -24.06 -20.33 -21.69
C MET A 1 -22.87 -19.72 -20.95
N ALA A 2 -22.85 -18.39 -20.81
CA ALA A 2 -21.71 -17.69 -20.21
C ALA A 2 -21.63 -18.03 -18.72
N ARG A 3 -20.45 -18.46 -18.24
CA ARG A 3 -20.22 -18.74 -16.83
C ARG A 3 -20.39 -17.44 -16.05
N THR A 4 -21.48 -17.33 -15.31
CA THR A 4 -21.73 -16.24 -14.37
C THR A 4 -20.59 -16.25 -13.36
N GLY A 5 -19.70 -15.25 -13.46
CA GLY A 5 -18.58 -15.10 -12.53
C GLY A 5 -19.09 -14.94 -11.09
N ARG A 6 -18.17 -15.13 -10.13
CA ARG A 6 -18.41 -15.04 -8.68
C ARG A 6 -19.42 -13.93 -8.32
N PRO A 7 -20.45 -14.22 -7.52
CA PRO A 7 -21.45 -13.21 -7.13
C PRO A 7 -20.74 -12.00 -6.52
N LYS A 8 -21.05 -10.82 -7.06
CA LYS A 8 -20.48 -9.57 -6.56
C LYS A 8 -21.17 -9.21 -5.26
N ALA A 9 -20.40 -8.94 -4.21
CA ALA A 9 -20.94 -8.30 -3.01
C ALA A 9 -21.65 -7.00 -3.44
N GLU A 10 -22.90 -6.85 -3.02
CA GLU A 10 -23.72 -5.70 -3.34
C GLU A 10 -23.04 -4.43 -2.81
N LEU A 11 -22.99 -3.38 -3.64
CA LEU A 11 -22.44 -2.08 -3.24
C LEU A 11 -23.59 -1.11 -3.21
N THR A 12 -24.09 -0.84 -2.01
CA THR A 12 -25.12 0.16 -1.75
C THR A 12 -24.50 1.40 -1.11
N LEU A 13 -24.95 2.57 -1.58
CA LEU A 13 -24.57 3.88 -1.05
C LEU A 13 -25.73 4.44 -0.25
N SER A 14 -25.43 5.00 0.93
CA SER A 14 -26.34 5.94 1.59
C SER A 14 -26.41 7.24 0.78
N ASP A 15 -27.44 8.04 1.04
CA ASP A 15 -27.61 9.34 0.38
C ASP A 15 -26.45 10.29 0.76
N GLU A 16 -25.98 10.24 2.00
CA GLU A 16 -24.84 11.03 2.47
C GLU A 16 -23.54 10.64 1.73
N GLU A 17 -23.29 9.35 1.57
CA GLU A 17 -22.11 8.87 0.85
C GLU A 17 -22.18 9.21 -0.64
N ARG A 18 -23.35 9.06 -1.26
CA ARG A 18 -23.55 9.44 -2.66
C ARG A 18 -23.27 10.93 -2.84
N ALA A 19 -23.87 11.78 -2.00
CA ALA A 19 -23.66 13.22 -2.05
C ALA A 19 -22.18 13.60 -1.88
N ALA A 20 -21.48 13.01 -0.91
CA ALA A 20 -20.06 13.26 -0.68
C ALA A 20 -19.19 12.84 -1.88
N LEU A 21 -19.43 11.65 -2.43
CA LEU A 21 -18.70 11.15 -3.60
C LEU A 21 -18.90 12.04 -4.83
N GLU A 22 -20.15 12.47 -5.08
CA GLU A 22 -20.45 13.39 -6.18
C GLU A 22 -19.81 14.76 -5.99
N GLU A 23 -19.82 15.29 -4.77
CA GLU A 23 -19.17 16.57 -4.44
C GLU A 23 -17.68 16.51 -4.75
N TRP A 24 -16.98 15.45 -4.32
CA TRP A 24 -15.56 15.30 -4.60
C TRP A 24 -15.26 15.15 -6.08
N VAL A 25 -16.13 14.49 -6.86
CA VAL A 25 -15.97 14.37 -8.31
C VAL A 25 -16.12 15.73 -9.01
N ARG A 26 -17.04 16.59 -8.53
CA ARG A 26 -17.29 17.93 -9.09
C ARG A 26 -16.25 18.98 -8.65
N ARG A 27 -15.70 18.84 -7.45
CA ARG A 27 -14.78 19.82 -6.86
C ARG A 27 -13.45 19.87 -7.62
N ARG A 28 -13.07 21.06 -8.11
CA ARG A 28 -11.86 21.27 -8.91
C ARG A 28 -10.54 21.03 -8.18
N SER A 29 -10.51 21.17 -6.85
CA SER A 29 -9.32 20.97 -6.02
C SER A 29 -9.10 19.51 -5.60
N THR A 30 -10.04 18.60 -5.92
CA THR A 30 -9.91 17.19 -5.56
C THR A 30 -8.75 16.54 -6.33
N PRO A 31 -7.83 15.83 -5.65
CA PRO A 31 -6.79 15.06 -6.33
C PRO A 31 -7.40 14.09 -7.35
N GLN A 32 -6.86 14.03 -8.56
CA GLN A 32 -7.41 13.20 -9.65
C GLN A 32 -7.53 11.72 -9.26
N ALA A 33 -6.59 11.21 -8.48
CA ALA A 33 -6.65 9.84 -7.97
C ALA A 33 -7.86 9.61 -7.04
N TRP A 34 -8.20 10.57 -6.19
CA TRP A 34 -9.37 10.50 -5.31
C TRP A 34 -10.67 10.61 -6.12
N ALA A 35 -10.73 11.56 -7.06
CA ALA A 35 -11.89 11.70 -7.95
C ALA A 35 -12.13 10.43 -8.79
N LEU A 36 -11.08 9.78 -9.29
CA LEU A 36 -11.17 8.50 -9.99
C LEU A 36 -11.75 7.40 -9.09
N ARG A 37 -11.26 7.28 -7.85
CA ARG A 37 -11.79 6.32 -6.86
C ARG A 37 -13.29 6.57 -6.60
N CYS A 38 -13.70 7.83 -6.48
CA CYS A 38 -15.11 8.19 -6.30
C CYS A 38 -15.98 7.81 -7.50
N ARG A 39 -15.53 8.12 -8.73
CA ARG A 39 -16.24 7.72 -9.97
C ARG A 39 -16.39 6.20 -10.08
N ILE A 40 -15.36 5.44 -9.69
CA ILE A 40 -15.42 3.97 -9.66
C ILE A 40 -16.54 3.49 -8.75
N ILE A 41 -16.66 4.04 -7.54
CA ILE A 41 -17.69 3.63 -6.56
C ILE A 41 -19.09 4.03 -7.03
N LEU A 42 -19.27 5.24 -7.53
CA LEU A 42 -20.56 5.70 -8.08
C LEU A 42 -21.04 4.79 -9.21
N ALA A 43 -20.19 4.49 -10.20
CA ALA A 43 -20.53 3.59 -11.29
C ALA A 43 -20.77 2.13 -10.83
N CYS A 44 -20.03 1.68 -9.81
CA CYS A 44 -20.23 0.35 -9.22
C CYS A 44 -21.55 0.22 -8.44
N ALA A 45 -22.10 1.33 -7.92
CA ALA A 45 -23.36 1.39 -7.19
C ALA A 45 -24.57 1.30 -8.14
N GLU A 46 -24.40 1.70 -9.41
CA GLU A 46 -25.42 1.58 -10.47
C GLU A 46 -25.55 0.13 -11.02
N GLY A 47 -24.81 -0.83 -10.46
CA GLY A 47 -24.85 -2.23 -10.88
C GLY A 47 -23.99 -2.56 -12.11
N VAL A 48 -23.24 -1.58 -12.64
CA VAL A 48 -22.38 -1.74 -13.81
C VAL A 48 -21.25 -2.75 -13.53
N SER A 49 -20.84 -3.50 -14.55
CA SER A 49 -19.79 -4.49 -14.38
C SER A 49 -18.41 -3.86 -14.18
N ASN A 50 -17.53 -4.47 -13.35
CA ASN A 50 -16.17 -3.95 -13.15
C ASN A 50 -15.39 -3.79 -14.46
N LYS A 51 -15.70 -4.61 -15.48
CA LYS A 51 -15.07 -4.53 -16.80
C LYS A 51 -15.52 -3.27 -17.52
N ASP A 52 -16.82 -3.00 -17.51
CA ASP A 52 -17.39 -1.84 -18.20
C ASP A 52 -17.00 -0.54 -17.50
N VAL A 53 -17.03 -0.52 -16.16
CA VAL A 53 -16.51 0.61 -15.36
C VAL A 53 -15.04 0.88 -15.67
N ALA A 54 -14.22 -0.18 -15.80
CA ALA A 54 -12.81 -0.05 -16.13
C ALA A 54 -12.63 0.56 -17.54
N THR A 55 -13.38 0.10 -18.53
CA THR A 55 -13.35 0.65 -19.89
C THR A 55 -13.78 2.13 -19.90
N GLN A 56 -14.89 2.47 -19.23
CA GLN A 56 -15.41 3.83 -19.19
C GLN A 56 -14.45 4.83 -18.53
N LEU A 57 -13.77 4.41 -17.46
CA LEU A 57 -12.92 5.29 -16.65
C LEU A 57 -11.43 5.19 -17.00
N GLY A 58 -11.05 4.43 -18.03
CA GLY A 58 -9.65 4.22 -18.40
C GLY A 58 -8.82 3.54 -17.31
N SER A 59 -9.44 2.60 -16.57
CA SER A 59 -8.80 1.85 -15.49
C SER A 59 -8.67 0.36 -15.82
N THR A 60 -8.19 -0.44 -14.87
CA THR A 60 -8.16 -1.91 -15.01
C THR A 60 -9.26 -2.55 -14.18
N PRO A 61 -9.85 -3.68 -14.62
CA PRO A 61 -10.86 -4.40 -13.84
C PRO A 61 -10.37 -4.79 -12.44
N HIS A 62 -9.07 -5.09 -12.31
CA HIS A 62 -8.42 -5.37 -11.03
C HIS A 62 -8.40 -4.15 -10.09
N ALA A 63 -8.08 -2.95 -10.61
CA ALA A 63 -8.13 -1.73 -9.81
C ALA A 63 -9.57 -1.41 -9.36
N VAL A 64 -10.56 -1.56 -10.25
CA VAL A 64 -11.98 -1.41 -9.91
C VAL A 64 -12.39 -2.39 -8.80
N GLY A 65 -12.03 -3.67 -8.95
CA GLY A 65 -12.31 -4.69 -7.94
C GLY A 65 -11.68 -4.37 -6.57
N ARG A 66 -10.45 -3.87 -6.57
CA ARG A 66 -9.76 -3.43 -5.34
C ARG A 66 -10.52 -2.31 -4.64
N TRP A 67 -10.90 -1.25 -5.35
CA TRP A 67 -11.61 -0.12 -4.75
C TRP A 67 -13.00 -0.50 -4.27
N ARG A 68 -13.72 -1.32 -5.05
CA ARG A 68 -15.02 -1.89 -4.64
C ARG A 68 -14.89 -2.67 -3.34
N ALA A 69 -13.92 -3.59 -3.25
CA ALA A 69 -13.68 -4.39 -2.04
C ALA A 69 -13.34 -3.52 -0.82
N ARG A 70 -12.47 -2.51 -1.01
CA ARG A 70 -12.13 -1.56 0.05
C ARG A 70 -13.32 -0.73 0.52
N PHE A 71 -14.18 -0.29 -0.40
CA PHE A 71 -15.38 0.46 -0.03
C PHE A 71 -16.39 -0.41 0.71
N VAL A 72 -16.58 -1.66 0.30
CA VAL A 72 -17.45 -2.60 1.03
C VAL A 72 -16.96 -2.82 2.46
N GLN A 73 -15.64 -2.92 2.66
CA GLN A 73 -15.06 -3.19 3.99
C GLN A 73 -14.94 -1.95 4.88
N TYR A 74 -14.57 -0.80 4.31
CA TYR A 74 -14.16 0.39 5.07
C TYR A 74 -14.91 1.67 4.65
N ARG A 75 -15.92 1.56 3.79
CA ARG A 75 -16.69 2.69 3.22
C ARG A 75 -15.76 3.76 2.63
N ILE A 76 -16.07 5.04 2.79
CA ILE A 76 -15.27 6.17 2.30
C ILE A 76 -13.82 6.11 2.81
N ALA A 77 -13.59 5.67 4.06
CA ALA A 77 -12.24 5.55 4.61
C ALA A 77 -11.36 4.57 3.81
N GLY A 78 -11.97 3.57 3.17
CA GLY A 78 -11.30 2.62 2.27
C GLY A 78 -10.78 3.22 0.96
N LEU A 79 -11.23 4.41 0.59
CA LEU A 79 -10.75 5.12 -0.61
C LEU A 79 -9.48 5.91 -0.34
N GLY A 80 -9.10 6.06 0.93
CA GLY A 80 -7.87 6.73 1.38
C GLY A 80 -6.61 5.93 1.13
N ASP A 81 -5.50 6.56 1.49
CA ASP A 81 -4.24 5.85 1.63
C ASP A 81 -4.32 4.98 2.88
N MET A 82 -4.17 3.68 2.68
CA MET A 82 -4.10 2.73 3.78
C MET A 82 -2.72 2.78 4.41
N PRO A 83 -2.59 2.47 5.72
CA PRO A 83 -1.29 2.28 6.33
C PRO A 83 -0.45 1.37 5.45
N ARG A 84 0.73 1.84 5.07
CA ARG A 84 1.70 1.06 4.30
C ARG A 84 2.63 0.43 5.35
N PRO A 85 2.32 -0.77 5.88
CA PRO A 85 3.25 -1.42 6.79
C PRO A 85 4.58 -1.52 6.04
N GLY A 86 5.64 -0.99 6.65
CA GLY A 86 6.99 -1.18 6.13
C GLY A 86 7.29 -2.67 5.97
N GLY A 87 8.30 -2.99 5.18
CA GLY A 87 8.82 -4.36 5.16
C GLY A 87 9.16 -4.80 6.59
N PRO A 88 8.94 -6.09 6.95
CA PRO A 88 9.34 -6.60 8.24
C PRO A 88 10.81 -6.24 8.56
N ARG A 89 11.12 -5.86 9.80
CA ARG A 89 12.52 -5.67 10.22
C ARG A 89 13.24 -7.02 10.04
N THR A 90 14.37 -7.02 9.34
CA THR A 90 15.19 -8.22 9.09
C THR A 90 16.41 -8.31 9.99
N VAL A 91 16.78 -7.22 10.67
CA VAL A 91 17.88 -7.17 11.63
C VAL A 91 17.28 -7.20 13.03
N THR A 92 17.66 -8.18 13.85
CA THR A 92 17.18 -8.32 15.23
C THR A 92 17.90 -7.37 16.17
N ASP A 93 17.34 -7.14 17.36
CA ASP A 93 17.95 -6.25 18.33
C ASP A 93 19.26 -6.85 18.89
N GLU A 94 19.40 -8.18 18.94
CA GLU A 94 20.67 -8.85 19.27
C GLU A 94 21.75 -8.56 18.22
N GLN A 95 21.41 -8.62 16.94
CA GLN A 95 22.36 -8.29 15.87
C GLN A 95 22.80 -6.82 15.92
N VAL A 96 21.91 -5.92 16.33
CA VAL A 96 22.27 -4.51 16.58
C VAL A 96 23.22 -4.39 17.76
N ALA A 97 22.92 -5.08 18.87
CA ALA A 97 23.79 -5.11 20.05
C ALA A 97 25.18 -5.66 19.72
N ASP A 98 25.27 -6.72 18.89
CA ASP A 98 26.54 -7.28 18.44
C ASP A 98 27.36 -6.28 17.62
N VAL A 99 26.74 -5.51 16.72
CA VAL A 99 27.41 -4.45 15.97
C VAL A 99 27.97 -3.38 16.92
N VAL A 100 27.17 -2.94 17.89
CA VAL A 100 27.58 -1.91 18.87
C VAL A 100 28.70 -2.42 19.76
N ALA A 101 28.55 -3.61 20.34
CA ALA A 101 29.58 -4.20 21.19
C ALA A 101 30.89 -4.38 20.44
N LYS A 102 30.85 -4.91 19.21
CA LYS A 102 32.04 -5.21 18.42
C LYS A 102 32.77 -3.96 17.94
N THR A 103 32.05 -2.89 17.59
CA THR A 103 32.67 -1.61 17.22
C THR A 103 33.36 -0.93 18.40
N LEU A 104 32.84 -1.08 19.61
CA LEU A 104 33.39 -0.46 20.83
C LEU A 104 34.52 -1.26 21.47
N GLN A 105 34.49 -2.59 21.36
CA GLN A 105 35.36 -3.48 22.15
C GLN A 105 36.48 -4.11 21.33
N SER A 106 36.49 -3.94 20.01
CA SER A 106 37.47 -4.61 19.16
C SER A 106 37.86 -3.76 17.96
N THR A 107 39.01 -4.08 17.39
CA THR A 107 39.47 -3.57 16.09
C THR A 107 39.65 -4.73 15.11
N PRO A 108 39.49 -4.50 13.80
CA PRO A 108 39.73 -5.54 12.80
C PRO A 108 41.22 -5.92 12.75
N LYS A 109 41.50 -7.19 12.39
CA LYS A 109 42.87 -7.76 12.40
C LYS A 109 43.93 -6.92 11.69
N ASN A 110 43.57 -6.23 10.60
CA ASN A 110 44.49 -5.49 9.73
C ASN A 110 44.13 -4.01 9.59
N ALA A 111 43.38 -3.41 10.54
CA ALA A 111 43.07 -1.98 10.50
C ALA A 111 42.79 -1.40 11.90
N THR A 112 42.99 -0.09 12.05
CA THR A 112 42.77 0.61 13.32
C THR A 112 41.28 0.82 13.65
N HIS A 113 40.40 0.79 12.64
CA HIS A 113 38.96 0.98 12.79
C HIS A 113 38.17 0.03 11.87
N TRP A 114 36.96 -0.32 12.30
CA TRP A 114 36.02 -1.06 11.47
C TRP A 114 35.52 -0.20 10.30
N SER A 115 35.66 -0.71 9.08
CA SER A 115 34.84 -0.23 7.97
C SER A 115 33.44 -0.87 8.03
N THR A 116 32.44 -0.21 7.46
CA THR A 116 31.08 -0.76 7.35
C THR A 116 31.05 -2.10 6.62
N ARG A 117 31.88 -2.27 5.58
CA ARG A 117 32.03 -3.54 4.84
C ARG A 117 32.68 -4.64 5.67
N SER A 118 33.74 -4.34 6.40
CA SER A 118 34.41 -5.34 7.25
C SER A 118 33.50 -5.78 8.40
N MET A 119 32.78 -4.84 9.02
CA MET A 119 31.84 -5.15 10.10
C MET A 119 30.66 -5.99 9.60
N ALA A 120 30.13 -5.65 8.43
CA ALA A 120 29.08 -6.43 7.77
C ALA A 120 29.52 -7.87 7.48
N LYS A 121 30.72 -8.05 6.89
CA LYS A 121 31.27 -9.39 6.61
C LYS A 121 31.46 -10.21 7.89
N GLU A 122 31.92 -9.56 8.95
CA GLU A 122 32.22 -10.19 10.24
C GLU A 122 30.97 -10.68 10.98
N LEU A 123 29.85 -9.95 10.86
CA LEU A 123 28.58 -10.29 11.54
C LEU A 123 27.54 -10.93 10.60
N GLY A 124 27.91 -11.23 9.35
CA GLY A 124 26.99 -11.79 8.36
C GLY A 124 25.84 -10.86 7.97
N LEU A 125 26.02 -9.55 8.15
CA LEU A 125 25.02 -8.53 7.83
C LEU A 125 25.29 -7.90 6.45
N SER A 126 24.29 -7.21 5.89
CA SER A 126 24.51 -6.39 4.70
C SER A 126 25.26 -5.11 5.07
N GLN A 127 26.11 -4.60 4.17
CA GLN A 127 26.79 -3.32 4.40
C GLN A 127 25.80 -2.18 4.66
N SER A 128 24.67 -2.17 3.94
CA SER A 128 23.60 -1.16 4.11
C SER A 128 22.83 -1.27 5.43
N SER A 129 22.90 -2.42 6.10
CA SER A 129 22.33 -2.63 7.43
C SER A 129 23.26 -2.06 8.50
N VAL A 130 24.58 -2.17 8.30
CA VAL A 130 25.58 -1.65 9.23
C VAL A 130 25.76 -0.12 9.14
N SER A 131 25.47 0.49 7.99
CA SER A 131 25.65 1.93 7.78
C SER A 131 24.41 2.79 8.04
N ARG A 132 23.29 2.19 8.46
CA ARG A 132 22.04 2.90 8.78
C ARG A 132 21.89 3.01 10.29
#